data_AF-A0A8T3TE20-F1
#
_entry.id   AF-A0A8T3TE20-F1
#
_cell.length_a   1.000
_cell.length_b   1.000
_cell.length_c   1.000
_cell.angle_alpha   90.00
_cell.angle_beta   90.00
_cell.angle_gamma   90.00
#
_symmetry.space_group_name_H-M   'P 1'
#
loop_
_entity.id
_entity.type
_entity.pdbx_description
1 polymer ?
#
loop_
_entity_poly.entity_id
_entity_poly.type
_entity_poly.pdbx_seq_one_letter_code
_entity_poly.pdbx_strand_id
1 'polypeptide(L)'
;MIINHRYRFIFVKTRKTAGTSIEIALSGFSGEDDVISPLAADDEALRTELGLPGPMNHLAPDGQLRFRNHMPAEEIRDAVGADLWAAYHTFSIERNPWDKAISMYYWKSRDGRKRRVADFRRKSLP
;
A
#
# COMPACT_ATOMS: atom_id res chain seq x y z
N MET A 1 -1.38 2.24 0.80
CA MET A 1 -0.64 3.43 0.34
C MET A 1 -1.40 4.66 0.79
N ILE A 2 -0.71 5.77 1.03
CA ILE A 2 -1.32 7.02 1.50
C ILE A 2 -0.83 8.18 0.63
N ILE A 3 -1.74 9.08 0.27
CA ILE A 3 -1.42 10.42 -0.24
C ILE A 3 -1.99 11.40 0.78
N ASN A 4 -1.11 12.19 1.42
CA ASN A 4 -1.49 13.15 2.42
C ASN A 4 -1.21 14.57 1.91
N HIS A 5 -2.27 15.33 1.69
CA HIS A 5 -2.24 16.67 1.12
C HIS A 5 -1.87 17.74 2.16
N ARG A 6 -2.17 17.50 3.44
CA ARG A 6 -1.79 18.42 4.54
C ARG A 6 -0.28 18.52 4.72
N TYR A 7 0.39 17.38 4.82
CA TYR A 7 1.84 17.26 5.02
C TYR A 7 2.61 17.00 3.71
N ARG A 8 1.89 16.97 2.58
CA ARG A 8 2.43 16.84 1.22
C ARG A 8 3.36 15.64 1.06
N PHE A 9 2.89 14.44 1.40
CA PHE A 9 3.65 13.22 1.21
C PHE A 9 2.88 12.13 0.47
N ILE A 10 3.63 11.23 -0.16
CA ILE A 10 3.12 10.00 -0.77
C ILE A 10 3.89 8.82 -0.20
N PHE A 11 3.19 7.94 0.53
CA PHE A 11 3.74 6.69 1.03
C PHE A 11 3.48 5.54 0.03
N VAL A 12 4.53 5.15 -0.69
CA VAL A 12 4.49 4.04 -1.65
C VAL A 12 4.69 2.72 -0.90
N LYS A 13 3.61 1.97 -0.73
CA LYS A 13 3.63 0.70 0.02
C LYS A 13 4.10 -0.48 -0.83
N THR A 14 5.34 -0.91 -0.63
CA THR A 14 5.89 -2.13 -1.25
C THR A 14 5.48 -3.40 -0.50
N ARG A 15 5.70 -4.57 -1.11
CA ARG A 15 5.32 -5.87 -0.54
C ARG A 15 6.35 -6.35 0.47
N LYS A 16 5.85 -6.84 1.61
CA LYS A 16 6.62 -7.55 2.66
C LYS A 16 7.70 -6.71 3.35
N THR A 17 7.42 -5.42 3.53
CA THR A 17 8.31 -4.40 4.11
C THR A 17 7.73 -3.73 5.35
N ALA A 18 6.82 -4.42 6.06
CA ALA A 18 6.03 -3.85 7.17
C ALA A 18 5.18 -2.61 6.79
N GLY A 19 4.92 -2.41 5.49
CA GLY A 19 4.16 -1.25 5.02
C GLY A 19 2.70 -1.19 5.49
N THR A 20 2.09 -2.29 5.94
CA THR A 20 0.75 -2.25 6.56
C THR A 20 0.78 -1.51 7.90
N SER A 21 1.75 -1.80 8.76
CA SER A 21 1.89 -1.13 10.05
C SER A 21 2.15 0.37 9.88
N ILE A 22 3.00 0.74 8.93
CA ILE A 22 3.27 2.15 8.61
C ILE A 22 2.02 2.85 8.06
N GLU A 23 1.27 2.20 7.17
CA GLU A 23 0.03 2.76 6.64
C GLU A 23 -1.02 2.98 7.73
N ILE A 24 -1.22 2.01 8.64
CA ILE A 24 -2.13 2.17 9.78
C ILE A 24 -1.66 3.31 10.69
N ALA A 25 -0.37 3.37 11.04
CA ALA A 25 0.14 4.45 11.87
C ALA A 25 0.00 5.83 11.22
N LEU A 26 0.26 5.94 9.91
CA LEU A 26 0.17 7.18 9.17
C LEU A 26 -1.28 7.62 8.88
N SER A 27 -2.25 6.70 8.87
CA SER A 27 -3.65 7.05 8.62
C SER A 27 -4.20 8.01 9.67
N GLY A 28 -3.68 7.97 10.90
CA GLY A 28 -4.05 8.90 11.98
C GLY A 28 -3.74 10.37 11.70
N PHE A 29 -2.89 10.67 10.72
CA PHE A 29 -2.56 12.04 10.30
C PHE A 29 -3.37 12.51 9.09
N SER A 30 -4.27 11.67 8.57
CA SER A 30 -5.00 11.94 7.33
C SER A 30 -6.32 12.67 7.58
N GLY A 31 -6.64 13.62 6.68
CA GLY A 31 -7.89 14.36 6.64
C GLY A 31 -8.83 13.91 5.51
N GLU A 32 -9.95 14.61 5.35
CA GLU A 32 -11.05 14.24 4.44
C GLU A 32 -10.68 14.22 2.96
N ASP A 33 -9.68 15.00 2.54
CA ASP A 33 -9.21 15.04 1.15
C ASP A 33 -8.12 14.00 0.84
N ASP A 34 -7.55 13.38 1.87
CA ASP A 34 -6.41 12.48 1.73
C ASP A 34 -6.83 11.13 1.14
N VAL A 35 -5.89 10.46 0.48
CA VAL A 35 -6.14 9.11 -0.07
C VAL A 35 -5.61 8.08 0.89
N ILE A 36 -6.48 7.14 1.28
CA ILE A 36 -6.09 5.93 1.99
C ILE A 36 -6.64 4.71 1.26
N SER A 37 -5.74 3.84 0.82
CA SER A 37 -6.14 2.62 0.10
C SER A 37 -6.69 1.53 1.04
N PRO A 38 -7.54 0.62 0.52
CA PRO A 38 -8.08 -0.50 1.29
C PRO A 38 -7.04 -1.60 1.57
N LEU A 39 -6.98 -2.06 2.82
CA LEU A 39 -6.18 -3.19 3.34
C LEU A 39 -6.98 -4.50 3.36
N ALA A 40 -6.39 -5.57 3.89
CA ALA A 40 -7.11 -6.82 4.16
C ALA A 40 -8.07 -6.64 5.34
N ALA A 41 -9.15 -7.41 5.38
CA ALA A 41 -10.21 -7.29 6.40
C ALA A 41 -9.68 -7.26 7.84
N ASP A 42 -8.75 -8.15 8.20
CA ASP A 42 -8.17 -8.20 9.54
C ASP A 42 -7.37 -6.92 9.88
N ASP A 43 -6.67 -6.35 8.89
CA ASP A 43 -5.93 -5.10 9.06
C ASP A 43 -6.88 -3.89 9.19
N GLU A 44 -8.03 -3.91 8.51
CA GLU A 44 -9.08 -2.89 8.66
C GLU A 44 -9.76 -2.95 10.02
N ALA A 45 -9.99 -4.16 10.53
CA ALA A 45 -10.55 -4.36 11.86
C ALA A 45 -9.61 -3.76 12.93
N LEU A 46 -8.31 -4.05 12.85
CA LEU A 46 -7.31 -3.44 13.72
C LEU A 46 -7.31 -1.91 13.62
N ARG A 47 -7.35 -1.37 12.40
CA ARG A 47 -7.37 0.09 12.20
C ARG A 47 -8.59 0.73 12.86
N THR A 48 -9.75 0.08 12.73
CA THR A 48 -11.01 0.52 13.33
C THR A 48 -10.96 0.45 14.85
N GLU A 49 -10.41 -0.63 15.42
CA GLU A 49 -10.21 -0.78 16.86
C GLU A 49 -9.34 0.34 17.45
N LEU A 50 -8.32 0.76 16.71
CA LEU A 50 -7.45 1.89 17.09
C LEU A 50 -8.10 3.27 16.90
N GLY A 51 -9.35 3.34 16.42
CA GLY A 51 -10.06 4.59 16.14
C GLY A 51 -9.45 5.41 15.01
N LEU A 52 -8.74 4.76 14.08
CA LEU A 52 -8.01 5.43 13.00
C LEU A 52 -8.81 5.46 11.69
N PRO A 53 -8.60 6.47 10.82
CA PRO A 53 -9.35 6.60 9.57
C PRO A 53 -9.20 5.40 8.63
N GLY A 54 -10.34 4.88 8.16
CA GLY A 54 -10.44 3.80 7.18
C GLY A 54 -10.06 4.22 5.75
N PRO A 55 -10.29 3.35 4.76
CA PRO A 55 -10.04 3.66 3.36
C PRO A 55 -10.92 4.83 2.86
N MET A 56 -10.32 5.78 2.14
CA MET A 56 -11.01 6.98 1.62
C MET A 56 -10.35 7.50 0.34
N ASN A 57 -11.13 8.21 -0.49
CA ASN A 57 -10.70 8.84 -1.76
C ASN A 57 -9.90 7.93 -2.70
N HIS A 58 -10.12 6.62 -2.62
CA HIS A 58 -9.36 5.61 -3.35
C HIS A 58 -10.06 5.12 -4.63
N LEU A 59 -11.29 5.56 -4.88
CA LEU A 59 -12.07 5.24 -6.06
C LEU A 59 -12.00 6.39 -7.07
N ALA A 60 -12.09 6.05 -8.36
CA ALA A 60 -12.34 7.01 -9.42
C ALA A 60 -13.84 7.41 -9.46
N PRO A 61 -14.21 8.49 -10.17
CA PRO A 61 -15.61 8.92 -10.27
C PRO A 61 -16.56 7.86 -10.85
N ASP A 62 -16.04 6.91 -11.63
CA ASP A 62 -16.79 5.78 -12.19
C ASP A 62 -16.93 4.59 -11.22
N GLY A 63 -16.46 4.75 -9.97
CA GLY A 63 -16.48 3.72 -8.93
C GLY A 63 -15.37 2.68 -9.04
N GLN A 64 -14.48 2.76 -10.05
CA GLN A 64 -13.36 1.83 -10.16
C GLN A 64 -12.26 2.15 -9.15
N LEU A 65 -11.48 1.14 -8.77
CA LEU A 65 -10.33 1.31 -7.88
C LEU A 65 -9.24 2.14 -8.59
N ARG A 66 -9.09 3.41 -8.16
CA ARG A 66 -8.04 4.32 -8.64
C ARG A 66 -6.74 4.13 -7.87
N PHE A 67 -6.82 4.01 -6.55
CA PHE A 67 -5.67 3.84 -5.67
C PHE A 67 -5.78 2.53 -4.89
N ARG A 68 -4.75 1.69 -5.03
CA ARG A 68 -4.72 0.35 -4.44
C ARG A 68 -3.43 0.09 -3.68
N ASN A 69 -3.49 -0.88 -2.78
CA ASN A 69 -2.28 -1.36 -2.14
C ASN A 69 -1.29 -1.96 -3.14
N HIS A 70 0.00 -1.73 -2.88
CA HIS A 70 1.09 -2.21 -3.74
C HIS A 70 1.05 -1.73 -5.19
N MET A 71 0.45 -0.56 -5.43
CA MET A 71 0.55 0.18 -6.69
C MET A 71 2.02 0.60 -6.93
N PRO A 72 2.59 0.37 -8.14
CA PRO A 72 3.89 0.89 -8.53
C PRO A 72 3.95 2.42 -8.44
N ALA A 73 5.12 2.96 -8.12
CA ALA A 73 5.35 4.40 -8.05
C ALA A 73 4.96 5.14 -9.34
N GLU A 74 5.25 4.53 -10.50
CA GLU A 74 4.87 5.06 -11.82
C GLU A 74 3.37 5.22 -11.98
N GLU A 75 2.58 4.17 -11.70
CA GLU A 75 1.12 4.26 -11.77
C GLU A 75 0.58 5.33 -10.79
N ILE A 76 1.18 5.48 -9.60
CA ILE A 76 0.77 6.52 -8.64
C ILE A 76 1.05 7.91 -9.21
N ARG A 77 2.26 8.13 -9.76
CA ARG A 77 2.65 9.40 -10.40
C ARG A 77 1.67 9.76 -11.51
N ASP A 78 1.36 8.81 -12.38
CA ASP A 78 0.46 9.03 -13.51
C ASP A 78 -0.97 9.33 -13.02
N ALA A 79 -1.40 8.70 -11.93
CA ALA A 79 -2.70 8.94 -11.32
C ALA A 79 -2.82 10.29 -10.60
N VAL A 80 -1.77 10.79 -9.95
CA VAL A 80 -1.79 12.08 -9.22
C VAL A 80 -1.35 13.28 -10.06
N GLY A 81 -0.66 13.03 -11.17
CA GLY A 81 -0.06 14.05 -12.04
C GLY A 81 1.37 14.40 -11.64
N ALA A 82 2.18 14.76 -12.65
CA ALA A 82 3.61 15.05 -12.48
C ALA A 82 3.88 16.23 -11.54
N ASP A 83 3.06 17.28 -11.59
CA ASP A 83 3.23 18.48 -10.77
C ASP A 83 3.01 18.19 -9.28
N LEU A 84 1.96 17.44 -8.94
CA LEU A 84 1.69 17.03 -7.56
C LEU A 84 2.79 16.09 -7.07
N TRP A 85 3.16 15.09 -7.87
CA TRP A 85 4.23 14.16 -7.55
C TRP A 85 5.55 14.88 -7.24
N ALA A 86 5.92 15.88 -8.05
CA ALA A 86 7.13 16.66 -7.85
C ALA A 86 7.06 17.57 -6.60
N ALA A 87 5.86 18.04 -6.25
CA ALA A 87 5.65 18.89 -5.08
C ALA A 87 5.59 18.12 -3.75
N TYR A 88 5.41 16.79 -3.78
CA TYR A 88 5.16 15.97 -2.59
C TYR A 88 6.40 15.14 -2.25
N HIS A 89 6.70 15.02 -0.95
CA HIS A 89 7.72 14.10 -0.48
C HIS A 89 7.26 12.66 -0.66
N THR A 90 7.88 11.94 -1.59
CA THR A 90 7.53 10.54 -1.87
C THR A 90 8.56 9.61 -1.25
N PHE A 91 8.10 8.62 -0.49
CA PHE A 91 8.97 7.65 0.18
C PHE A 91 8.38 6.24 0.22
N SER A 92 9.25 5.28 0.50
CA SER A 92 8.90 3.89 0.75
C SER A 92 9.79 3.31 1.83
N ILE A 93 9.38 2.17 2.37
CA ILE A 93 10.18 1.39 3.30
C ILE A 93 10.62 0.12 2.60
N GLU A 94 11.89 -0.23 2.79
CA GLU A 94 12.50 -1.40 2.19
C GLU A 94 13.11 -2.30 3.26
N ARG A 95 13.19 -3.59 2.95
CA ARG A 95 13.71 -4.66 3.81
C ARG A 95 14.82 -5.40 3.07
N ASN A 96 15.72 -6.02 3.83
CA ASN A 96 16.69 -6.97 3.28
C ASN A 96 16.02 -7.95 2.28
N PRO A 97 16.58 -8.13 1.06
CA PRO A 97 15.96 -8.95 0.02
C PRO A 97 15.70 -10.41 0.43
N TRP A 98 16.60 -11.01 1.20
CA TRP A 98 16.47 -12.40 1.67
C TRP A 98 15.31 -12.54 2.64
N ASP A 99 15.23 -11.64 3.61
CA ASP A 99 14.12 -11.63 4.54
C ASP A 99 12.77 -11.38 3.85
N LYS A 100 12.76 -10.51 2.83
CA LYS A 100 11.56 -10.25 2.03
C LYS A 100 11.09 -11.54 1.34
N ALA A 101 12.02 -12.31 0.77
CA ALA A 101 11.74 -13.59 0.13
C ALA A 101 11.19 -14.61 1.14
N ILE A 102 11.82 -14.74 2.31
CA ILE A 102 11.36 -15.63 3.39
C ILE A 102 9.96 -15.23 3.88
N SER A 103 9.73 -13.94 4.11
CA SER A 103 8.42 -13.42 4.52
C SER A 103 7.34 -13.67 3.48
N MET A 104 7.67 -13.56 2.18
CA MET A 104 6.77 -13.91 1.09
C MET A 104 6.46 -15.41 1.08
N TYR A 105 7.48 -16.25 1.30
CA TYR A 105 7.33 -17.71 1.37
C TYR A 105 6.30 -18.13 2.43
N TYR A 106 6.53 -17.75 3.68
CA TYR A 106 5.60 -18.11 4.76
C TYR A 106 4.21 -17.50 4.58
N TRP A 107 4.12 -16.28 4.05
CA TRP A 107 2.81 -15.67 3.77
C TRP A 107 2.01 -16.41 2.70
N LYS A 108 2.63 -16.86 1.61
CA LYS A 108 1.94 -17.63 0.56
C LYS A 108 1.63 -19.07 0.96
N SER A 109 2.38 -19.63 1.89
CA SER A 109 2.23 -21.01 2.37
C SER A 109 1.38 -21.13 3.64
N ARG A 110 0.82 -20.01 4.13
CA ARG A 110 -0.01 -19.98 5.36
C ARG A 110 -1.28 -20.82 5.27
N ASP A 111 -1.74 -21.12 4.06
CA ASP A 111 -2.90 -21.97 3.78
C ASP A 111 -2.56 -23.47 3.77
N GLY A 112 -1.33 -23.85 4.13
CA GLY A 112 -0.86 -25.24 4.17
C GLY A 112 -0.63 -25.86 2.79
N ARG A 113 -0.83 -25.12 1.69
CA ARG A 113 -0.63 -25.65 0.33
C ARG A 113 0.85 -25.69 -0.03
N LYS A 114 1.29 -26.80 -0.63
CA LYS A 114 2.64 -26.91 -1.21
C LYS A 114 2.77 -25.94 -2.39
N ARG A 115 3.75 -25.05 -2.33
CA ARG A 115 4.08 -24.09 -3.39
C ARG A 115 5.36 -24.51 -4.11
N ARG A 116 5.44 -24.24 -5.42
CA ARG A 116 6.65 -24.41 -6.24
C ARG A 116 7.41 -23.09 -6.31
N VAL A 117 8.71 -23.14 -6.65
CA VAL A 117 9.53 -21.91 -6.86
C VAL A 117 8.88 -20.96 -7.87
N ALA A 118 8.21 -21.49 -8.90
CA ALA A 118 7.47 -20.70 -9.89
C ALA A 118 6.37 -19.81 -9.28
N ASP A 119 5.75 -20.21 -8.16
CA ASP A 119 4.70 -19.45 -7.48
C ASP A 119 5.24 -18.17 -6.79
N PHE A 120 6.55 -18.09 -6.62
CA PHE A 120 7.26 -16.97 -6.00
C PHE A 120 7.89 -16.01 -7.01
N ARG A 121 7.99 -16.42 -8.28
CA ARG A 121 8.41 -15.52 -9.34
C ARG A 121 7.38 -14.40 -9.45
N ARG A 122 7.85 -13.16 -9.51
CA ARG A 122 7.01 -12.02 -9.89
C ARG A 122 6.43 -12.40 -11.26
N LYS A 123 5.10 -12.47 -11.41
CA LYS A 123 4.53 -12.38 -12.76
C LYS A 123 5.07 -11.05 -13.29
N SER A 124 5.90 -11.11 -14.32
CA SER A 124 6.20 -9.94 -15.13
C SER A 124 4.84 -9.31 -15.42
N LEU A 125 4.68 -8.03 -15.07
CA LEU A 125 3.49 -7.30 -15.49
C LEU A 125 3.44 -7.38 -17.03
N PRO A 126 2.25 -7.51 -17.63
CA PRO A 126 2.10 -7.32 -19.07
C PRO A 126 2.69 -5.98 -19.51
#